data_AF-A0A8J6VZ10-F1
#
_entry.id   AF-A0A8J6VZ10-F1
#
_cell.length_a   1.000
_cell.length_b   1.000
_cell.length_c   1.000
_cell.angle_alpha   90.00
_cell.angle_beta   90.00
_cell.angle_gamma   90.00
#
_symmetry.space_group_name_H-M   'P 1'
#
loop_
_entity.id
_entity.type
_entity.pdbx_description
1 polymer ?
#
loop_
_entity_poly.entity_id
_entity_poly.type
_entity_poly.pdbx_seq_one_letter_code
_entity_poly.pdbx_strand_id
1 'polypeptide(L)'
;MEIPSYFRRYLCAIQPTRSSRERAVQLHTTLTKRLSSDRHFKDWYHSSFLYGSYRRNTAIQPIKDVDVCVVLNINPNEHQPEAVVRRIRRALERNNYDAKTALQRRSVRVDMSRTTLDVVPVIAPNGLDQPLLIPDRPLKKWVDTHPKGHLAAATRINQECNKRYIPLVKIVKAWYRYQMRTLRNIEQPKPKGFTLEALVATYQDSDAPSYAEAFVNFLNNLHRDCGASLINGVFPTVDDPGLPGQTLKVRFTEDEAKQFGEVIRINLDAAHTALGKEQGSISECAVAWNHIFGPNFPTEPTSLLKTAGFKVEQGTKGDETEDEEIAEIELLSASSLGKLKIKAELAYECEGPILQNHPSGSRALAKNMWLRFSIIETTVSLPYEIRWIVKNHGSEAREAQDFGHMTTGKTVQWKHTKYRGSHTMTCELHRNGVLLARAKHTVNIK
;
A
#
# COMPACT_ATOMS: atom_id res chain seq x y z
N MET A 1 -22.72 11.31 -1.43
CA MET A 1 -21.37 10.99 -0.93
C MET A 1 -20.56 12.28 -0.88
N GLU A 2 -19.90 12.58 0.23
CA GLU A 2 -19.10 13.80 0.39
C GLU A 2 -17.63 13.55 -0.02
N ILE A 3 -16.90 14.59 -0.43
CA ILE A 3 -15.48 14.51 -0.83
C ILE A 3 -14.56 13.82 0.20
N PRO A 4 -14.73 13.98 1.53
CA PRO A 4 -14.00 13.19 2.51
C PRO A 4 -14.10 11.66 2.30
N SER A 5 -15.22 11.16 1.77
CA SER A 5 -15.37 9.72 1.47
C SER A 5 -14.54 9.27 0.25
N TYR A 6 -14.28 10.17 -0.70
CA TYR A 6 -13.44 9.91 -1.88
C TYR A 6 -11.97 9.78 -1.48
N PHE A 7 -11.48 10.69 -0.62
CA PHE A 7 -10.12 10.59 -0.09
C PHE A 7 -9.91 9.30 0.71
N ARG A 8 -10.91 8.83 1.48
CA ARG A 8 -10.86 7.52 2.16
C ARG A 8 -10.76 6.36 1.14
N ARG A 9 -11.54 6.40 0.06
CA ARG A 9 -11.45 5.40 -1.03
C ARG A 9 -10.10 5.45 -1.73
N TYR A 10 -9.58 6.64 -2.01
CA TYR A 10 -8.26 6.83 -2.61
C TYR A 10 -7.16 6.25 -1.72
N LEU A 11 -7.19 6.53 -0.41
CA LEU A 11 -6.27 5.95 0.57
C LEU A 11 -6.32 4.41 0.56
N CYS A 12 -7.50 3.82 0.49
CA CYS A 12 -7.67 2.37 0.32
C CYS A 12 -7.06 1.85 -0.98
N ALA A 13 -7.15 2.63 -2.06
CA ALA A 13 -6.62 2.30 -3.37
C ALA A 13 -5.11 2.53 -3.52
N ILE A 14 -4.45 3.29 -2.65
CA ILE A 14 -2.99 3.53 -2.72
C ILE A 14 -2.20 2.81 -1.62
N GLN A 15 -2.87 2.29 -0.58
CA GLN A 15 -2.18 1.58 0.49
C GLN A 15 -1.77 0.15 0.07
N PRO A 16 -0.69 -0.40 0.66
CA PRO A 16 -0.33 -1.79 0.46
C PRO A 16 -1.43 -2.75 0.89
N THR A 17 -1.72 -3.72 0.04
CA THR A 17 -2.63 -4.83 0.32
C THR A 17 -2.08 -5.74 1.42
N ARG A 18 -2.97 -6.49 2.08
CA ARG A 18 -2.58 -7.48 3.10
C ARG A 18 -1.58 -8.50 2.56
N SER A 19 -1.81 -9.04 1.36
CA SER A 19 -0.91 -10.01 0.74
C SER A 19 0.48 -9.44 0.44
N SER A 20 0.58 -8.16 0.03
CA SER A 20 1.88 -7.50 -0.12
C SER A 20 2.61 -7.36 1.22
N ARG A 21 1.89 -7.07 2.32
CA ARG A 21 2.49 -6.97 3.66
C ARG A 21 2.94 -8.33 4.20
N GLU A 22 2.13 -9.37 4.05
CA GLU A 22 2.49 -10.74 4.44
C GLU A 22 3.70 -11.25 3.65
N ARG A 23 3.76 -10.95 2.36
CA ARG A 23 4.92 -11.26 1.52
C ARG A 23 6.19 -10.55 2.01
N ALA A 24 6.11 -9.28 2.41
CA ALA A 24 7.27 -8.56 2.96
C ALA A 24 7.82 -9.24 4.22
N VAL A 25 6.93 -9.67 5.13
CA VAL A 25 7.30 -10.43 6.33
C VAL A 25 7.92 -11.78 5.97
N GLN A 26 7.30 -12.55 5.08
CA GLN A 26 7.81 -13.85 4.65
C GLN A 26 9.21 -13.75 4.03
N LEU A 27 9.43 -12.74 3.17
CA LEU A 27 10.73 -12.50 2.54
C LEU A 27 11.79 -12.16 3.58
N HIS A 28 11.48 -11.27 4.54
CA HIS A 28 12.38 -10.95 5.65
C HIS A 28 12.75 -12.18 6.47
N THR A 29 11.76 -12.97 6.89
CA THR A 29 11.99 -14.18 7.70
C THR A 29 12.85 -15.20 6.96
N THR A 30 12.59 -15.41 5.67
CA THR A 30 13.35 -16.35 4.84
C THR A 30 14.80 -15.90 4.65
N LEU A 31 15.00 -14.62 4.31
CA LEU A 31 16.32 -14.05 4.10
C LEU A 31 17.14 -14.07 5.40
N THR A 32 16.52 -13.67 6.51
CA THR A 32 17.15 -13.66 7.83
C THR A 32 17.62 -15.06 8.24
N LYS A 33 16.76 -16.08 8.13
CA LYS A 33 17.11 -17.46 8.48
C LYS A 33 18.31 -17.97 7.68
N ARG A 34 18.40 -17.60 6.40
CA ARG A 34 19.51 -17.97 5.51
C ARG A 34 20.81 -17.27 5.92
N LEU A 35 20.78 -15.95 6.10
CA LEU A 35 21.96 -15.18 6.49
C LEU A 35 22.50 -15.58 7.87
N SER A 36 21.63 -15.79 8.85
CA SER A 36 22.03 -16.20 10.20
C SER A 36 22.66 -17.60 10.25
N SER A 37 22.41 -18.43 9.24
CA SER A 37 22.91 -19.81 9.14
C SER A 37 24.07 -19.96 8.15
N ASP A 38 24.47 -18.89 7.44
CA ASP A 38 25.56 -18.95 6.46
C ASP A 38 26.90 -19.17 7.17
N ARG A 39 27.56 -20.29 6.85
CA ARG A 39 28.82 -20.71 7.49
C ARG A 39 29.92 -19.65 7.47
N HIS A 40 29.90 -18.75 6.49
CA HIS A 40 30.93 -17.72 6.30
C HIS A 40 30.46 -16.34 6.75
N PHE A 41 29.26 -16.19 7.29
CA PHE A 41 28.69 -14.89 7.69
C PHE A 41 28.02 -14.91 9.08
N LYS A 42 27.70 -16.09 9.62
CA LYS A 42 27.04 -16.25 10.92
C LYS A 42 27.74 -15.49 12.05
N ASP A 43 29.07 -15.43 12.08
CA ASP A 43 29.83 -14.77 13.15
C ASP A 43 29.76 -13.24 13.05
N TRP A 44 29.43 -12.72 11.86
CA TRP A 44 29.16 -11.29 11.64
C TRP A 44 27.71 -10.94 11.94
N TYR A 45 26.79 -11.89 11.87
CA TYR A 45 25.36 -11.66 12.06
C TYR A 45 25.03 -11.63 13.56
N HIS A 46 24.39 -10.55 14.02
CA HIS A 46 23.85 -10.45 15.37
C HIS A 46 22.32 -10.63 15.40
N SER A 47 21.60 -9.81 14.63
CA SER A 47 20.15 -9.84 14.54
C SER A 47 19.66 -9.15 13.26
N SER A 48 18.36 -9.13 13.02
CA SER A 48 17.77 -8.36 11.94
C SER A 48 16.37 -7.87 12.28
N PHE A 49 15.97 -6.79 11.60
CA PHE A 49 14.63 -6.24 11.71
C PHE A 49 14.20 -5.59 10.40
N LEU A 50 12.88 -5.61 10.15
CA LEU A 50 12.28 -4.79 9.11
C LEU A 50 12.39 -3.32 9.48
N TYR A 51 12.66 -2.46 8.51
CA TYR A 51 12.69 -1.01 8.67
C TYR A 51 11.92 -0.31 7.53
N GLY A 52 12.15 0.98 7.32
CA GLY A 52 11.65 1.72 6.18
C GLY A 52 10.19 2.16 6.25
N SER A 53 9.68 2.56 5.09
CA SER A 53 8.31 3.05 4.95
C SER A 53 7.25 1.99 5.29
N TYR A 54 7.61 0.71 5.19
CA TYR A 54 6.75 -0.39 5.65
C TYR A 54 6.49 -0.31 7.16
N ARG A 55 7.56 -0.21 7.98
CA ARG A 55 7.42 -0.16 9.45
C ARG A 55 6.78 1.11 9.95
N ARG A 56 7.03 2.24 9.28
CA ARG A 56 6.41 3.52 9.62
C ARG A 56 4.97 3.65 9.08
N ASN A 57 4.46 2.59 8.43
CA ASN A 57 3.13 2.57 7.81
C ASN A 57 2.94 3.69 6.76
N THR A 58 4.01 4.17 6.12
CA THR A 58 3.99 5.20 5.06
C THR A 58 4.21 4.63 3.66
N ALA A 59 4.35 3.30 3.53
CA ALA A 59 4.43 2.62 2.23
C ALA A 59 3.13 2.79 1.42
N ILE A 60 3.27 2.89 0.10
CA ILE A 60 2.18 2.90 -0.90
C ILE A 60 2.29 1.64 -1.79
N GLN A 61 1.24 1.28 -2.52
CA GLN A 61 1.26 0.12 -3.40
C GLN A 61 1.84 0.40 -4.80
N PRO A 62 2.48 -0.60 -5.44
CA PRO A 62 2.96 -1.84 -4.82
C PRO A 62 4.07 -1.55 -3.81
N ILE A 63 4.21 -2.40 -2.78
CA ILE A 63 5.40 -2.31 -1.92
C ILE A 63 6.62 -2.60 -2.79
N LYS A 64 7.46 -1.58 -2.94
CA LYS A 64 8.80 -1.67 -3.48
C LYS A 64 9.76 -1.46 -2.32
N ASP A 65 10.93 -2.09 -2.41
CA ASP A 65 12.06 -1.87 -1.51
C ASP A 65 11.71 -2.15 -0.04
N VAL A 66 11.55 -3.43 0.31
CA VAL A 66 11.41 -3.85 1.72
C VAL A 66 12.78 -3.75 2.39
N ASP A 67 12.95 -2.73 3.23
CA ASP A 67 14.17 -2.52 4.00
C ASP A 67 14.36 -3.60 5.08
N VAL A 68 15.41 -4.40 4.95
CA VAL A 68 15.84 -5.40 5.93
C VAL A 68 17.17 -4.96 6.54
N CYS A 69 17.11 -4.46 7.76
CA CYS A 69 18.30 -4.11 8.51
C CYS A 69 18.93 -5.38 9.08
N VAL A 70 20.21 -5.63 8.76
CA VAL A 70 21.02 -6.72 9.28
C VAL A 70 22.04 -6.13 10.25
N VAL A 71 21.86 -6.40 11.54
CA VAL A 71 22.73 -5.92 12.60
C VAL A 71 23.98 -6.80 12.63
N LEU A 72 25.14 -6.15 12.56
CA LEU A 72 26.42 -6.80 12.47
C LEU A 72 27.21 -6.70 13.78
N ASN A 73 27.88 -7.79 14.14
CA ASN A 73 28.83 -7.85 15.25
C ASN A 73 30.25 -7.55 14.75
N ILE A 74 30.50 -6.30 14.36
CA ILE A 74 31.79 -5.85 13.82
C ILE A 74 32.19 -4.48 14.35
N ASN A 75 33.49 -4.19 14.38
CA ASN A 75 34.01 -2.87 14.69
C ASN A 75 34.01 -1.97 13.43
N PRO A 76 33.28 -0.84 13.41
CA PRO A 76 33.23 0.05 12.24
C PRO A 76 34.59 0.64 11.87
N ASN A 77 35.53 0.76 12.82
CA ASN A 77 36.87 1.30 12.58
C ASN A 77 37.79 0.31 11.84
N GLU A 78 37.50 -0.99 11.92
CA GLU A 78 38.28 -2.05 11.28
C GLU A 78 37.72 -2.44 9.91
N HIS A 79 36.51 -1.97 9.57
CA HIS A 79 35.80 -2.39 8.37
C HIS A 79 35.30 -1.21 7.53
N GLN A 80 35.85 -1.12 6.32
CA GLN A 80 35.42 -0.13 5.33
C GLN A 80 33.98 -0.39 4.84
N PRO A 81 33.14 0.66 4.72
CA PRO A 81 31.73 0.54 4.29
C PRO A 81 31.52 -0.31 3.02
N GLU A 82 32.33 -0.11 1.98
CA GLU A 82 32.27 -0.89 0.73
C GLU A 82 32.50 -2.38 0.96
N ALA A 83 33.48 -2.73 1.80
CA ALA A 83 33.84 -4.11 2.07
C ALA A 83 32.69 -4.83 2.79
N VAL A 84 32.03 -4.15 3.74
CA VAL A 84 30.86 -4.70 4.46
C VAL A 84 29.70 -4.97 3.51
N VAL A 85 29.34 -4.01 2.66
CA VAL A 85 28.23 -4.19 1.71
C VAL A 85 28.53 -5.34 0.73
N ARG A 86 29.77 -5.44 0.23
CA ARG A 86 30.19 -6.58 -0.61
C ARG A 86 30.17 -7.91 0.15
N ARG A 87 30.51 -7.93 1.44
CA ARG A 87 30.46 -9.12 2.29
C ARG A 87 29.03 -9.63 2.42
N ILE A 88 28.07 -8.73 2.70
CA ILE A 88 26.63 -9.06 2.70
C ILE A 88 26.20 -9.59 1.33
N ARG A 89 26.58 -8.93 0.23
CA ARG A 89 26.25 -9.41 -1.12
C ARG A 89 26.73 -10.85 -1.36
N ARG A 90 27.98 -11.16 -1.02
CA ARG A 90 28.52 -12.52 -1.14
C ARG A 90 27.76 -13.53 -0.27
N ALA A 91 27.30 -13.14 0.91
CA ALA A 91 26.45 -13.99 1.75
C ALA A 91 25.09 -14.24 1.10
N LEU A 92 24.47 -13.21 0.51
CA LEU A 92 23.22 -13.37 -0.25
C LEU A 92 23.42 -14.27 -1.48
N GLU A 93 24.49 -14.07 -2.26
CA GLU A 93 24.84 -14.89 -3.43
C GLU A 93 24.93 -16.38 -3.06
N ARG A 94 25.66 -16.73 -1.98
CA ARG A 94 25.74 -18.11 -1.47
C ARG A 94 24.40 -18.70 -1.00
N ASN A 95 23.41 -17.85 -0.74
CA ASN A 95 22.09 -18.22 -0.24
C ASN A 95 21.01 -18.16 -1.32
N ASN A 96 21.40 -18.41 -2.58
CA ASN A 96 20.54 -18.51 -3.77
C ASN A 96 19.89 -17.18 -4.19
N TYR A 97 20.63 -16.07 -4.03
CA TYR A 97 20.24 -14.73 -4.53
C TYR A 97 21.23 -14.17 -5.55
N ASP A 98 22.16 -14.98 -6.06
CA ASP A 98 23.27 -14.60 -6.92
C ASP A 98 22.88 -13.78 -8.15
N ALA A 99 21.93 -14.26 -8.95
CA ALA A 99 21.42 -13.55 -10.12
C ALA A 99 20.46 -12.39 -9.79
N LYS A 100 20.25 -12.08 -8.50
CA LYS A 100 19.22 -11.15 -8.03
C LYS A 100 19.81 -9.97 -7.26
N THR A 101 21.12 -9.88 -7.07
CA THR A 101 21.69 -8.84 -6.20
C THR A 101 22.30 -7.66 -6.96
N ALA A 102 22.11 -6.45 -6.43
CA ALA A 102 22.78 -5.24 -6.93
C ALA A 102 23.29 -4.37 -5.76
N LEU A 103 24.51 -3.85 -5.87
CA LEU A 103 25.06 -2.95 -4.85
C LEU A 103 24.43 -1.55 -4.97
N GLN A 104 23.82 -1.05 -3.90
CA GLN A 104 23.31 0.33 -3.79
C GLN A 104 24.24 1.17 -2.91
N ARG A 105 23.89 2.45 -2.66
CA ARG A 105 24.71 3.38 -1.85
C ARG A 105 24.98 2.87 -0.43
N ARG A 106 23.96 2.28 0.22
CA ARG A 106 23.96 1.90 1.64
C ARG A 106 23.50 0.46 1.91
N SER A 107 23.26 -0.30 0.86
CA SER A 107 22.52 -1.57 0.92
C SER A 107 22.86 -2.47 -0.25
N VAL A 108 22.39 -3.70 -0.19
CA VAL A 108 22.34 -4.63 -1.31
C VAL A 108 20.86 -4.82 -1.69
N ARG A 109 20.50 -4.42 -2.92
CA ARG A 109 19.17 -4.73 -3.47
C ARG A 109 19.11 -6.20 -3.82
N VAL A 110 17.98 -6.85 -3.53
CA VAL A 110 17.65 -8.20 -3.96
C VAL A 110 16.34 -8.15 -4.75
N ASP A 111 16.43 -8.46 -6.05
CA ASP A 111 15.32 -8.46 -6.97
C ASP A 111 14.48 -9.74 -6.81
N MET A 112 13.21 -9.58 -6.41
CA MET A 112 12.24 -10.67 -6.31
C MET A 112 11.14 -10.46 -7.36
N SER A 113 10.44 -11.54 -7.74
CA SER A 113 9.49 -11.53 -8.88
C SER A 113 8.42 -10.42 -8.88
N ARG A 114 8.09 -9.81 -7.74
CA ARG A 114 7.07 -8.74 -7.61
C ARG A 114 7.42 -7.65 -6.59
N THR A 115 8.64 -7.66 -6.06
CA THR A 115 9.11 -6.72 -5.02
C THR A 115 10.63 -6.76 -4.97
N THR A 116 11.23 -5.75 -4.38
CA THR A 116 12.66 -5.68 -4.09
C THR A 116 12.86 -5.72 -2.58
N LEU A 117 14.00 -6.24 -2.14
CA LEU A 117 14.47 -6.11 -0.75
C LEU A 117 15.72 -5.24 -0.75
N ASP A 118 15.83 -4.32 0.19
CA ASP A 118 17.08 -3.59 0.42
C ASP A 118 17.69 -4.10 1.72
N VAL A 119 18.76 -4.88 1.60
CA VAL A 119 19.48 -5.45 2.75
C VAL A 119 20.50 -4.42 3.21
N VAL A 120 20.22 -3.78 4.34
CA VAL A 120 20.99 -2.67 4.90
C VAL A 120 21.90 -3.21 6.01
N PRO A 121 23.23 -3.18 5.87
CA PRO A 121 24.14 -3.46 6.97
C PRO A 121 24.00 -2.38 8.06
N VAL A 122 23.90 -2.79 9.32
CA VAL A 122 23.74 -1.88 10.46
C VAL A 122 24.71 -2.28 11.57
N ILE A 123 25.33 -1.30 12.23
CA ILE A 123 26.09 -1.51 13.47
C ILE A 123 25.41 -0.72 14.59
N ALA A 124 25.30 -1.33 15.78
CA ALA A 124 24.63 -0.75 16.93
C ALA A 124 25.65 -0.52 18.07
N PRO A 125 26.53 0.49 17.97
CA PRO A 125 27.65 0.67 18.91
C PRO A 125 27.18 0.89 20.35
N ASN A 126 26.02 1.54 20.53
CA ASN A 126 25.44 1.88 21.83
C ASN A 126 24.10 1.15 22.08
N GLY A 127 23.86 0.04 21.37
CA GLY A 127 22.60 -0.71 21.42
C GLY A 127 21.53 -0.25 20.41
N LEU A 128 20.50 -1.08 20.21
CA LEU A 128 19.48 -0.91 19.16
C LEU A 128 18.47 0.22 19.40
N ASP A 129 18.48 0.82 20.60
CA ASP A 129 17.64 1.97 20.97
C ASP A 129 18.30 3.33 20.69
N GLN A 130 19.59 3.32 20.41
CA GLN A 130 20.39 4.50 20.14
C GLN A 130 20.58 4.71 18.62
N PRO A 131 21.11 5.86 18.17
CA PRO A 131 21.58 6.02 16.79
C PRO A 131 22.49 4.85 16.38
N LEU A 132 22.21 4.30 15.21
CA LEU A 132 22.92 3.20 14.58
C LEU A 132 23.79 3.73 13.45
N LEU A 133 24.75 2.92 13.01
CA LEU A 133 25.62 3.24 11.88
C LEU A 133 25.25 2.42 10.66
N ILE A 134 25.09 3.09 9.51
CA ILE A 134 24.94 2.45 8.20
C ILE A 134 26.08 2.86 7.26
N PRO A 135 26.46 2.00 6.31
CA PRO A 135 27.53 2.32 5.38
C PRO A 135 27.07 3.36 4.35
N ASP A 136 27.93 4.30 3.98
CA ASP A 136 27.76 5.16 2.82
C ASP A 136 28.96 4.97 1.88
N ARG A 137 28.78 4.14 0.84
CA ARG A 137 29.88 3.71 -0.03
C ARG A 137 30.55 4.87 -0.78
N PRO A 138 29.81 5.81 -1.42
CA PRO A 138 30.44 6.96 -2.06
C PRO A 138 31.17 7.87 -1.08
N LEU A 139 30.65 8.05 0.14
CA LEU A 139 31.33 8.87 1.16
C LEU A 139 32.48 8.14 1.85
N LYS A 140 32.58 6.81 1.70
CA LYS A 140 33.52 5.93 2.41
C LYS A 140 33.46 6.12 3.93
N LYS A 141 32.25 6.40 4.45
CA LYS A 141 32.01 6.65 5.87
C LYS A 141 30.85 5.83 6.40
N TRP A 142 30.88 5.57 7.70
CA TRP A 142 29.70 5.20 8.47
C TRP A 142 28.92 6.47 8.80
N VAL A 143 27.61 6.44 8.60
CA VAL A 143 26.73 7.57 8.87
C VAL A 143 25.62 7.16 9.83
N ASP A 144 25.18 8.11 10.65
CA ASP A 144 24.13 7.88 11.63
C ASP A 144 22.78 7.61 10.96
N THR A 145 22.00 6.76 11.60
CA THR A 145 20.58 6.54 11.32
C THR A 145 19.88 6.11 12.60
N HIS A 146 18.64 6.54 12.84
CA HIS A 146 17.91 6.12 14.04
C HIS A 146 16.55 5.49 13.69
N PRO A 147 16.50 4.21 13.27
CA PRO A 147 15.26 3.55 12.87
C PRO A 147 14.10 3.68 13.86
N LYS A 148 14.37 3.53 15.17
CA LYS A 148 13.36 3.69 16.22
C LYS A 148 12.93 5.15 16.40
N GLY A 149 13.85 6.10 16.25
CA GLY A 149 13.62 7.54 16.31
C GLY A 149 12.74 8.00 15.16
N HIS A 150 12.98 7.53 13.94
CA HIS A 150 12.08 7.80 12.82
C HIS A 150 10.66 7.23 13.04
N LEU A 151 10.55 6.04 13.62
CA LEU A 151 9.24 5.46 13.97
C LEU A 151 8.54 6.25 15.07
N ALA A 152 9.27 6.66 16.11
CA ALA A 152 8.76 7.47 17.21
C ALA A 152 8.30 8.84 16.71
N ALA A 153 9.09 9.50 15.86
CA ALA A 153 8.73 10.77 15.26
C ALA A 153 7.48 10.66 14.37
N ALA A 154 7.42 9.65 13.47
CA ALA A 154 6.23 9.42 12.67
C ALA A 154 4.98 9.15 13.52
N THR A 155 5.13 8.43 14.64
CA THR A 155 4.02 8.16 15.58
C THR A 155 3.56 9.42 16.30
N ARG A 156 4.51 10.20 16.83
CA ARG A 156 4.25 11.47 17.53
C ARG A 156 3.57 12.48 16.62
N ILE A 157 4.16 12.77 15.46
CA ILE A 157 3.59 13.72 14.49
C ILE A 157 2.21 13.26 14.05
N ASN A 158 2.02 11.95 13.84
CA ASN A 158 0.70 11.43 13.52
C ASN A 158 -0.32 11.64 14.64
N GLN A 159 0.07 11.57 15.92
CA GLN A 159 -0.83 11.89 17.02
C GLN A 159 -1.17 13.39 17.06
N GLU A 160 -0.17 14.24 16.90
CA GLU A 160 -0.32 15.71 16.86
C GLU A 160 -1.24 16.16 15.70
N CYS A 161 -1.18 15.48 14.55
CA CYS A 161 -2.01 15.79 13.38
C CYS A 161 -3.36 15.04 13.35
N ASN A 162 -3.94 14.68 14.50
CA ASN A 162 -5.22 13.94 14.56
C ASN A 162 -5.25 12.66 13.69
N LYS A 163 -4.13 11.93 13.64
CA LYS A 163 -3.89 10.73 12.83
C LYS A 163 -3.91 10.95 11.31
N ARG A 164 -3.81 12.20 10.83
CA ARG A 164 -3.81 12.54 9.39
C ARG A 164 -2.43 12.54 8.74
N TYR A 165 -1.34 12.68 9.50
CA TYR A 165 0.03 12.72 8.96
C TYR A 165 0.37 11.50 8.10
N ILE A 166 0.21 10.28 8.61
CA ILE A 166 0.55 9.06 7.87
C ILE A 166 -0.30 8.90 6.59
N PRO A 167 -1.64 9.09 6.63
CA PRO A 167 -2.45 9.17 5.42
C PRO A 167 -1.97 10.24 4.43
N LEU A 168 -1.66 11.45 4.90
CA LEU A 168 -1.17 12.55 4.07
C LEU A 168 0.15 12.19 3.38
N VAL A 169 1.10 11.57 4.08
CA VAL A 169 2.35 11.05 3.49
C VAL A 169 2.06 10.09 2.34
N LYS A 170 1.08 9.18 2.48
CA LYS A 170 0.70 8.25 1.40
C LYS A 170 0.12 9.00 0.21
N ILE A 171 -0.79 9.95 0.45
CA ILE A 171 -1.39 10.80 -0.58
C ILE A 171 -0.29 11.54 -1.35
N VAL A 172 0.62 12.22 -0.65
CA VAL A 172 1.72 12.99 -1.27
C VAL A 172 2.65 12.08 -2.07
N LYS A 173 3.01 10.90 -1.57
CA LYS A 173 3.85 9.95 -2.32
C LYS A 173 3.17 9.44 -3.59
N ALA A 174 1.87 9.13 -3.53
CA ALA A 174 1.10 8.66 -4.68
C ALA A 174 0.89 9.77 -5.72
N TRP A 175 0.48 10.96 -5.25
CA TRP A 175 0.36 12.19 -6.02
C TRP A 175 1.65 12.50 -6.79
N TYR A 176 2.77 12.60 -6.07
CA TYR A 176 4.02 13.03 -6.66
C TYR A 176 4.50 12.07 -7.75
N ARG A 177 4.36 10.75 -7.50
CA ARG A 177 4.68 9.72 -8.49
C ARG A 177 3.78 9.82 -9.72
N TYR A 178 2.48 10.05 -9.53
CA TYR A 178 1.55 10.21 -10.64
C TYR A 178 1.90 11.45 -11.49
N GLN A 179 2.07 12.61 -10.84
CA GLN A 179 2.35 13.87 -11.53
C GLN A 179 3.68 13.85 -12.28
N MET A 180 4.75 13.29 -11.70
CA MET A 180 6.05 13.19 -12.40
C MET A 180 6.00 12.27 -13.62
N ARG A 181 5.21 11.20 -13.56
CA ARG A 181 4.99 10.34 -14.72
C ARG A 181 4.16 11.06 -15.80
N THR A 182 3.09 11.72 -15.42
CA THR A 182 2.16 12.37 -16.36
C THR A 182 2.74 13.64 -16.98
N LEU A 183 3.35 14.52 -16.18
CA LEU A 183 3.84 15.83 -16.62
C LEU A 183 5.26 15.78 -17.19
N ARG A 184 6.07 14.78 -16.81
CA ARG A 184 7.51 14.74 -17.12
C ARG A 184 8.00 13.41 -17.65
N ASN A 185 7.17 12.36 -17.72
CA ASN A 185 7.56 11.01 -18.12
C ASN A 185 8.70 10.42 -17.26
N ILE A 186 8.71 10.72 -15.96
CA ILE A 186 9.73 10.23 -15.01
C ILE A 186 9.12 9.20 -14.05
N GLU A 187 9.53 7.94 -14.18
CA GLU A 187 9.05 6.83 -13.33
C GLU A 187 9.63 6.83 -11.91
N GLN A 188 10.85 7.36 -11.73
CA GLN A 188 11.57 7.36 -10.46
C GLN A 188 12.07 8.75 -10.07
N PRO A 189 11.17 9.72 -9.85
CA PRO A 189 11.56 11.10 -9.58
C PRO A 189 12.30 11.26 -8.25
N LYS A 190 12.96 12.40 -8.08
CA LYS A 190 13.34 12.94 -6.77
C LYS A 190 12.47 14.17 -6.48
N PRO A 191 11.98 14.37 -5.24
CA PRO A 191 12.41 13.68 -4.02
C PRO A 191 11.94 12.22 -3.90
N LYS A 192 12.75 11.39 -3.23
CA LYS A 192 12.38 10.00 -2.93
C LYS A 192 11.40 9.96 -1.76
N GLY A 193 10.74 8.81 -1.58
CA GLY A 193 9.61 8.67 -0.65
C GLY A 193 9.89 9.07 0.80
N PHE A 194 11.11 8.86 1.32
CA PHE A 194 11.45 9.30 2.68
C PHE A 194 11.71 10.81 2.77
N THR A 195 12.29 11.43 1.73
CA THR A 195 12.41 12.89 1.66
C THR A 195 11.03 13.55 1.59
N LEU A 196 10.09 12.98 0.84
CA LEU A 196 8.70 13.45 0.85
C LEU A 196 8.05 13.30 2.23
N GLU A 197 8.28 12.18 2.92
CA GLU A 197 7.78 11.97 4.29
C GLU A 197 8.30 13.01 5.28
N ALA A 198 9.57 13.40 5.18
CA ALA A 198 10.17 14.45 5.98
C ALA A 198 9.64 15.85 5.61
N LEU A 199 9.47 16.15 4.31
CA LEU A 199 8.82 17.40 3.89
C LEU A 199 7.39 17.51 4.43
N VAL A 200 6.62 16.42 4.42
CA VAL A 200 5.28 16.41 5.03
C VAL A 200 5.37 16.63 6.54
N ALA A 201 6.38 16.09 7.22
CA ALA A 201 6.56 16.35 8.66
C ALA A 201 6.80 17.83 8.95
N THR A 202 7.54 18.52 8.08
CA THR A 202 7.85 19.95 8.21
C THR A 202 6.67 20.85 7.84
N TYR A 203 5.98 20.57 6.74
CA TYR A 203 5.04 21.51 6.10
C TYR A 203 3.55 21.15 6.26
N GLN A 204 3.21 20.06 6.94
CA GLN A 204 1.84 19.70 7.23
C GLN A 204 1.12 20.76 8.08
N ASP A 205 -0.19 20.82 7.96
CA ASP A 205 -1.07 21.56 8.87
C ASP A 205 -1.79 20.57 9.81
N SER A 206 -1.52 20.67 11.11
CA SER A 206 -2.05 19.75 12.12
C SER A 206 -3.55 19.91 12.31
N ASP A 207 -4.06 21.11 12.07
CA ASP A 207 -5.43 21.52 12.35
C ASP A 207 -6.36 21.34 11.15
N ALA A 208 -5.79 21.15 9.95
CA ALA A 208 -6.52 20.98 8.69
C ALA A 208 -7.74 20.02 8.82
N PRO A 209 -8.99 20.45 8.57
CA PRO A 209 -10.18 19.69 8.95
C PRO A 209 -10.36 18.40 8.15
N SER A 210 -9.85 18.33 6.92
CA SER A 210 -9.96 17.16 6.04
C SER A 210 -8.65 16.86 5.31
N TYR A 211 -8.61 15.74 4.57
CA TYR A 211 -7.46 15.39 3.74
C TYR A 211 -7.26 16.33 2.55
N ALA A 212 -8.33 16.95 2.05
CA ALA A 212 -8.28 17.92 0.95
C ALA A 212 -7.50 19.17 1.40
N GLU A 213 -7.94 19.80 2.48
CA GLU A 213 -7.28 20.95 3.11
C GLU A 213 -5.88 20.59 3.59
N ALA A 214 -5.67 19.42 4.20
CA ALA A 214 -4.33 19.01 4.63
C ALA A 214 -3.34 18.92 3.46
N PHE A 215 -3.80 18.44 2.30
CA PHE A 215 -2.98 18.39 1.09
C PHE A 215 -2.72 19.78 0.48
N VAL A 216 -3.75 20.63 0.40
CA VAL A 216 -3.62 22.01 -0.09
C VAL A 216 -2.68 22.81 0.81
N ASN A 217 -2.88 22.74 2.13
CA ASN A 217 -2.08 23.47 3.10
C ASN A 217 -0.63 22.99 3.10
N PHE A 218 -0.37 21.68 2.93
CA PHE A 218 0.98 21.16 2.71
C PHE A 218 1.65 21.79 1.48
N LEU A 219 0.98 21.79 0.32
CA LEU A 219 1.53 22.39 -0.90
C LEU A 219 1.76 23.90 -0.74
N ASN A 220 0.80 24.60 -0.11
CA ASN A 220 0.88 26.03 0.13
C ASN A 220 2.04 26.40 1.07
N ASN A 221 2.18 25.71 2.20
CA ASN A 221 3.27 25.92 3.16
C ASN A 221 4.64 25.65 2.50
N LEU A 222 4.76 24.53 1.78
CA LEU A 222 5.99 24.20 1.06
C LEU A 222 6.31 25.23 -0.04
N HIS A 223 5.31 25.69 -0.78
CA HIS A 223 5.51 26.71 -1.82
C HIS A 223 5.89 28.06 -1.22
N ARG A 224 5.23 28.49 -0.14
CA ARG A 224 5.55 29.73 0.58
C ARG A 224 7.02 29.75 1.04
N ASP A 225 7.47 28.65 1.64
CA ASP A 225 8.78 28.63 2.31
C ASP A 225 9.93 28.23 1.35
N CYS A 226 9.65 27.44 0.31
CA CYS A 226 10.68 26.91 -0.59
C CYS A 226 10.53 27.34 -2.06
N GLY A 227 9.43 27.99 -2.46
CA GLY A 227 9.09 28.24 -3.86
C GLY A 227 10.16 29.03 -4.61
N ALA A 228 10.65 30.13 -4.03
CA ALA A 228 11.70 30.95 -4.65
C ALA A 228 13.01 30.17 -4.85
N SER A 229 13.44 29.40 -3.83
CA SER A 229 14.65 28.56 -3.92
C SER A 229 14.50 27.48 -4.98
N LEU A 230 13.35 26.81 -5.04
CA LEU A 230 13.09 25.76 -6.03
C LEU A 230 13.06 26.29 -7.46
N ILE A 231 12.49 27.49 -7.69
CA ILE A 231 12.53 28.17 -9.01
C ILE A 231 13.97 28.45 -9.44
N ASN A 232 14.84 28.80 -8.48
CA ASN A 232 16.26 29.01 -8.70
C ASN A 232 17.08 27.70 -8.71
N GLY A 233 16.43 26.54 -8.66
CA GLY A 233 17.09 25.22 -8.72
C GLY A 233 17.82 24.82 -7.45
N VAL A 234 17.46 25.41 -6.31
CA VAL A 234 18.01 25.07 -5.00
C VAL A 234 16.98 24.27 -4.20
N PHE A 235 17.27 22.98 -3.97
CA PHE A 235 16.44 22.14 -3.12
C PHE A 235 16.65 22.50 -1.64
N PRO A 236 15.59 22.64 -0.82
CA PRO A 236 15.71 23.04 0.57
C PRO A 236 16.47 22.01 1.41
N THR A 237 17.10 22.50 2.49
CA THR A 237 17.57 21.60 3.55
C THR A 237 16.36 21.03 4.26
N VAL A 238 16.39 19.72 4.55
CA VAL A 238 15.27 19.01 5.20
C VAL A 238 15.79 18.37 6.47
N ASP A 239 15.16 18.68 7.59
CA ASP A 239 15.49 18.10 8.88
C ASP A 239 15.20 16.60 8.89
N ASP A 240 16.03 15.84 9.61
CA ASP A 240 15.78 14.44 9.85
C ASP A 240 14.84 14.28 11.05
N PRO A 241 13.58 13.80 10.86
CA PRO A 241 12.63 13.70 11.96
C PRO A 241 13.06 12.67 13.02
N GLY A 242 13.91 11.70 12.69
CA GLY A 242 14.41 10.68 13.62
C GLY A 242 15.74 11.02 14.28
N LEU A 243 16.44 12.05 13.81
CA LEU A 243 17.73 12.50 14.33
C LEU A 243 17.67 14.01 14.61
N PRO A 244 17.18 14.43 15.80
CA PRO A 244 17.09 15.84 16.16
C PRO A 244 18.42 16.59 15.98
N GLY A 245 18.36 17.77 15.34
CA GLY A 245 19.54 18.58 15.02
C GLY A 245 20.33 18.11 13.79
N GLN A 246 19.92 17.04 13.12
CA GLN A 246 20.52 16.58 11.86
C GLN A 246 19.59 16.83 10.66
N THR A 247 20.20 16.83 9.47
CA THR A 247 19.52 17.05 8.19
C THR A 247 19.73 15.89 7.23
N LEU A 248 18.70 15.59 6.43
CA LEU A 248 18.76 14.55 5.41
C LEU A 248 19.84 14.85 4.37
N LYS A 249 20.70 13.86 4.12
CA LYS A 249 21.77 13.97 3.10
C LYS A 249 21.24 13.64 1.70
N VAL A 250 20.47 14.57 1.15
CA VAL A 250 19.90 14.50 -0.21
C VAL A 250 20.82 15.16 -1.25
N ARG A 251 20.70 14.75 -2.52
CA ARG A 251 21.43 15.33 -3.65
C ARG A 251 20.46 15.58 -4.80
N PHE A 252 20.37 16.84 -5.21
CA PHE A 252 19.54 17.29 -6.31
C PHE A 252 20.39 18.04 -7.33
N THR A 253 20.13 17.83 -8.61
CA THR A 253 20.56 18.76 -9.65
C THR A 253 19.65 19.99 -9.65
N GLU A 254 20.12 21.07 -10.31
CA GLU A 254 19.33 22.29 -10.52
C GLU A 254 17.98 21.98 -11.18
N ASP A 255 18.01 21.15 -12.24
CA ASP A 255 16.81 20.72 -12.97
C ASP A 255 15.86 19.89 -12.10
N GLU A 256 16.37 18.95 -11.29
CA GLU A 256 15.54 18.15 -10.40
C GLU A 256 14.81 19.04 -9.38
N ALA A 257 15.47 20.09 -8.85
CA ALA A 257 14.86 21.04 -7.94
C ALA A 257 13.80 21.92 -8.63
N LYS A 258 14.11 22.47 -9.81
CA LYS A 258 13.17 23.26 -10.63
C LYS A 258 11.93 22.45 -10.99
N GLN A 259 12.11 21.20 -11.41
CA GLN A 259 11.00 20.29 -11.74
C GLN A 259 10.11 20.03 -10.52
N PHE A 260 10.68 19.85 -9.33
CA PHE A 260 9.91 19.67 -8.11
C PHE A 260 9.07 20.92 -7.79
N GLY A 261 9.68 22.11 -7.84
CA GLY A 261 8.99 23.38 -7.63
C GLY A 261 7.84 23.61 -8.59
N GLU A 262 8.06 23.34 -9.88
CA GLU A 262 7.03 23.53 -10.91
C GLU A 262 5.84 22.58 -10.73
N VAL A 263 6.09 21.33 -10.34
CA VAL A 263 5.01 20.36 -10.05
C VAL A 263 4.18 20.80 -8.84
N ILE A 264 4.82 21.33 -7.80
CA ILE A 264 4.11 21.90 -6.64
C ILE A 264 3.23 23.06 -7.08
N ARG A 265 3.79 24.02 -7.83
CA ARG A 265 3.06 25.23 -8.27
C ARG A 265 1.83 24.89 -9.10
N ILE A 266 1.99 24.08 -10.16
CA ILE A 266 0.88 23.65 -11.03
C ILE A 266 -0.22 22.96 -10.21
N ASN A 267 0.16 22.08 -9.29
CA ASN A 267 -0.81 21.30 -8.52
C ASN A 267 -1.42 22.08 -7.35
N LEU A 268 -0.76 23.12 -6.84
CA LEU A 268 -1.32 24.03 -5.84
C LEU A 268 -2.49 24.82 -6.44
N ASP A 269 -2.30 25.39 -7.63
CA ASP A 269 -3.36 26.10 -8.37
C ASP A 269 -4.56 25.16 -8.66
N ALA A 270 -4.27 23.94 -9.13
CA ALA A 270 -5.30 22.93 -9.37
C ALA A 270 -6.00 22.50 -8.08
N ALA A 271 -5.27 22.34 -6.97
CA ALA A 271 -5.82 21.93 -5.68
C ALA A 271 -6.73 23.00 -5.06
N HIS A 272 -6.36 24.28 -5.15
CA HIS A 272 -7.24 25.38 -4.75
C HIS A 272 -8.54 25.38 -5.58
N THR A 273 -8.43 25.16 -6.89
CA THR A 273 -9.61 25.05 -7.77
C THR A 273 -10.49 23.87 -7.37
N ALA A 274 -9.90 22.70 -7.08
CA ALA A 274 -10.63 21.52 -6.65
C ALA A 274 -11.32 21.72 -5.29
N LEU A 275 -10.63 22.33 -4.33
CA LEU A 275 -11.16 22.65 -3.00
C LEU A 275 -12.31 23.66 -3.06
N GLY A 276 -12.18 24.71 -3.89
CA GLY A 276 -13.25 25.70 -4.09
C GLY A 276 -14.54 25.10 -4.67
N LYS A 277 -14.45 23.99 -5.40
CA LYS A 277 -15.61 23.27 -5.94
C LYS A 277 -16.35 22.40 -4.92
N GLU A 278 -15.85 22.22 -3.70
CA GLU A 278 -16.50 21.37 -2.69
C GLU A 278 -17.89 21.87 -2.29
N GLN A 279 -18.13 23.19 -2.36
CA GLN A 279 -19.43 23.81 -2.07
C GLN A 279 -20.40 23.74 -3.27
N GLY A 280 -19.93 23.29 -4.43
CA GLY A 280 -20.69 23.20 -5.67
C GLY A 280 -20.98 21.76 -6.09
N SER A 281 -20.63 21.40 -7.32
CA SER A 281 -20.85 20.07 -7.87
C SER A 281 -19.80 19.08 -7.36
N ILE A 282 -20.24 18.08 -6.58
CA ILE A 282 -19.39 16.97 -6.09
C ILE A 282 -18.72 16.24 -7.26
N SER A 283 -19.40 16.06 -8.39
CA SER A 283 -18.83 15.40 -9.56
C SER A 283 -17.69 16.23 -10.16
N GLU A 284 -17.88 17.54 -10.32
CA GLU A 284 -16.82 18.42 -10.83
C GLU A 284 -15.63 18.52 -9.87
N CYS A 285 -15.89 18.54 -8.56
CA CYS A 285 -14.85 18.49 -7.54
C CYS A 285 -14.07 17.16 -7.60
N ALA A 286 -14.78 16.03 -7.74
CA ALA A 286 -14.16 14.72 -7.87
C ALA A 286 -13.32 14.58 -9.14
N VAL A 287 -13.78 15.12 -10.27
CA VAL A 287 -13.01 15.19 -11.52
C VAL A 287 -11.76 16.07 -11.35
N ALA A 288 -11.87 17.20 -10.67
CA ALA A 288 -10.72 18.07 -10.39
C ALA A 288 -9.67 17.36 -9.52
N TRP A 289 -10.09 16.67 -8.45
CA TRP A 289 -9.20 15.86 -7.63
C TRP A 289 -8.62 14.64 -8.37
N ASN A 290 -9.38 14.03 -9.28
CA ASN A 290 -8.89 12.94 -10.13
C ASN A 290 -7.76 13.41 -11.07
N HIS A 291 -7.82 14.63 -11.58
CA HIS A 291 -6.73 15.19 -12.37
C HIS A 291 -5.43 15.33 -11.55
N ILE A 292 -5.53 15.62 -10.25
CA ILE A 292 -4.39 15.77 -9.34
C ILE A 292 -3.85 14.40 -8.90
N PHE A 293 -4.73 13.48 -8.52
CA PHE A 293 -4.36 12.21 -7.88
C PHE A 293 -4.32 11.00 -8.81
N GLY A 294 -4.82 11.17 -10.02
CA GLY A 294 -4.88 10.16 -11.06
C GLY A 294 -6.06 9.18 -10.92
N PRO A 295 -6.07 8.12 -11.75
CA PRO A 295 -7.25 7.27 -11.98
C PRO A 295 -7.71 6.46 -10.76
N ASN A 296 -6.90 6.38 -9.70
CA ASN A 296 -7.30 5.74 -8.45
C ASN A 296 -8.21 6.63 -7.58
N PHE A 297 -8.29 7.93 -7.86
CA PHE A 297 -9.21 8.82 -7.18
C PHE A 297 -10.59 8.72 -7.85
N PRO A 298 -11.70 8.53 -7.12
CA PRO A 298 -13.00 8.32 -7.78
C PRO A 298 -13.51 9.60 -8.48
N THR A 299 -14.19 9.46 -9.62
CA THR A 299 -14.81 10.59 -10.37
C THR A 299 -16.33 10.66 -10.24
N GLU A 300 -17.00 9.52 -10.03
CA GLU A 300 -18.46 9.46 -9.95
C GLU A 300 -18.97 9.34 -8.51
N PRO A 301 -19.97 10.14 -8.11
CA PRO A 301 -20.75 9.87 -6.92
C PRO A 301 -21.58 8.63 -7.19
N THR A 302 -21.22 7.53 -6.55
CA THR A 302 -22.18 6.44 -6.36
C THR A 302 -23.33 6.98 -5.49
N SER A 303 -24.41 7.46 -6.08
CA SER A 303 -25.74 7.45 -5.44
C SER A 303 -26.14 5.97 -5.34
N LEU A 304 -26.49 5.38 -4.20
CA LEU A 304 -27.40 5.82 -3.15
C LEU A 304 -26.90 5.35 -1.78
N LEU A 305 -26.72 6.27 -0.85
CA LEU A 305 -26.95 6.01 0.57
C LEU A 305 -27.66 7.25 1.12
N LYS A 306 -28.92 7.05 1.52
CA LYS A 306 -29.82 7.91 2.31
C LYS A 306 -30.87 8.72 1.54
N THR A 307 -32.12 8.25 1.63
CA THR A 307 -33.27 8.85 2.37
C THR A 307 -34.16 7.65 2.80
N ALA A 308 -34.82 7.54 3.96
CA ALA A 308 -35.46 8.54 4.79
C ALA A 308 -35.40 8.17 6.29
N GLY A 309 -35.39 9.21 7.14
CA GLY A 309 -35.47 9.06 8.58
C GLY A 309 -36.90 8.88 9.07
N PHE A 310 -37.05 8.16 10.18
CA PHE A 310 -38.20 8.23 11.06
C PHE A 310 -37.83 9.06 12.30
N LYS A 311 -38.71 10.01 12.66
CA LYS A 311 -38.74 10.57 14.01
C LYS A 311 -39.26 9.52 14.99
N VAL A 312 -38.76 9.66 16.21
CA VAL A 312 -38.98 8.85 17.42
C VAL A 312 -40.45 8.71 17.77
N GLU A 313 -40.90 7.47 18.00
CA GLU A 313 -41.73 7.08 19.16
C GLU A 313 -41.37 5.63 19.56
N GLN A 314 -41.47 5.35 20.86
CA GLN A 314 -40.80 4.26 21.58
C GLN A 314 -41.43 2.87 21.34
N GLY A 315 -40.60 1.81 21.30
CA GLY A 315 -41.07 0.42 21.49
C GLY A 315 -40.22 -0.70 20.88
N THR A 316 -39.24 -1.19 21.65
CA THR A 316 -38.62 -2.55 21.70
C THR A 316 -38.54 -3.49 20.46
N LYS A 317 -37.27 -3.85 20.14
CA LYS A 317 -36.69 -5.09 19.53
C LYS A 317 -37.68 -6.26 19.26
N GLY A 318 -37.63 -7.00 18.16
CA GLY A 318 -36.70 -7.10 17.02
C GLY A 318 -36.83 -8.53 16.45
N ASP A 319 -37.01 -8.65 15.14
CA ASP A 319 -37.01 -9.88 14.32
C ASP A 319 -36.47 -9.50 12.93
N GLU A 320 -35.57 -10.27 12.31
CA GLU A 320 -35.92 -11.26 11.25
C GLU A 320 -36.91 -10.65 10.24
N THR A 321 -36.57 -10.32 8.99
CA THR A 321 -35.95 -11.11 7.92
C THR A 321 -35.73 -10.19 6.71
N GLU A 322 -34.55 -10.19 6.09
CA GLU A 322 -34.32 -9.61 4.76
C GLU A 322 -33.92 -10.75 3.82
N ASP A 323 -34.85 -11.32 3.06
CA ASP A 323 -34.52 -12.34 2.04
C ASP A 323 -35.25 -12.20 0.69
N GLU A 324 -36.02 -11.13 0.42
CA GLU A 324 -36.80 -11.07 -0.84
C GLU A 324 -36.52 -9.89 -1.81
N GLU A 325 -35.80 -8.82 -1.43
CA GLU A 325 -35.62 -7.64 -2.32
C GLU A 325 -34.33 -7.62 -3.17
N ILE A 326 -33.67 -8.77 -3.39
CA ILE A 326 -32.43 -8.86 -4.20
C ILE A 326 -32.73 -9.17 -5.69
N ALA A 327 -33.97 -9.50 -6.06
CA ALA A 327 -34.26 -10.00 -7.41
C ALA A 327 -34.36 -8.92 -8.51
N GLU A 328 -34.61 -7.65 -8.21
CA GLU A 328 -35.05 -6.68 -9.24
C GLU A 328 -33.98 -5.68 -9.71
N ILE A 329 -32.85 -5.53 -8.98
CA ILE A 329 -31.76 -4.60 -9.36
C ILE A 329 -30.80 -5.21 -10.41
N GLU A 330 -30.86 -6.51 -10.69
CA GLU A 330 -30.06 -7.15 -11.75
C GLU A 330 -30.52 -6.80 -13.18
N LEU A 331 -31.69 -6.15 -13.36
CA LEU A 331 -32.26 -5.95 -14.69
C LEU A 331 -31.74 -4.71 -15.46
N LEU A 332 -31.03 -3.78 -14.81
CA LEU A 332 -30.72 -2.47 -15.42
C LEU A 332 -29.25 -2.24 -15.82
N SER A 333 -28.36 -3.22 -15.66
CA SER A 333 -27.01 -3.21 -16.27
C SER A 333 -26.78 -4.32 -17.31
N ALA A 334 -27.84 -5.03 -17.69
CA ALA A 334 -27.75 -6.25 -18.51
C ALA A 334 -27.52 -6.00 -20.01
N SER A 335 -27.50 -4.75 -20.48
CA SER A 335 -27.40 -4.45 -21.91
C SER A 335 -25.97 -4.33 -22.46
N SER A 336 -24.92 -4.41 -21.62
CA SER A 336 -23.52 -4.34 -22.11
C SER A 336 -22.50 -5.26 -21.44
N LEU A 337 -22.86 -5.99 -20.37
CA LEU A 337 -21.97 -6.99 -19.78
C LEU A 337 -22.09 -8.34 -20.51
N GLY A 338 -20.95 -8.95 -20.80
CA GLY A 338 -20.89 -10.33 -21.29
C GLY A 338 -21.39 -11.32 -20.24
N LYS A 339 -21.85 -12.49 -20.70
CA LYS A 339 -22.22 -13.59 -19.81
C LYS A 339 -20.97 -14.15 -19.15
N LEU A 340 -21.06 -14.51 -17.88
CA LEU A 340 -20.04 -15.24 -17.13
C LEU A 340 -20.73 -16.20 -16.17
N LYS A 341 -20.32 -17.46 -16.17
CA LYS A 341 -20.76 -18.45 -15.18
C LYS A 341 -19.55 -19.03 -14.45
N ILE A 342 -19.70 -19.15 -13.14
CA ILE A 342 -18.75 -19.81 -12.26
C ILE A 342 -19.42 -21.02 -11.62
N LYS A 343 -18.61 -22.03 -11.31
CA LYS A 343 -18.99 -23.24 -10.62
C LYS A 343 -18.20 -23.34 -9.31
N ALA A 344 -18.83 -23.84 -8.25
CA ALA A 344 -18.16 -24.23 -7.03
C ALA A 344 -18.29 -25.75 -6.81
N GLU A 345 -17.21 -26.38 -6.37
CA GLU A 345 -17.11 -27.83 -6.17
C GLU A 345 -16.44 -28.12 -4.82
N LEU A 346 -16.94 -29.12 -4.09
CA LEU A 346 -16.41 -29.50 -2.77
C LEU A 346 -15.28 -30.51 -2.89
N ALA A 347 -14.29 -30.38 -2.01
CA ALA A 347 -13.24 -31.36 -1.79
C ALA A 347 -12.88 -31.44 -0.30
N TYR A 348 -12.28 -32.54 0.12
CA TYR A 348 -11.73 -32.68 1.48
C TYR A 348 -10.39 -31.94 1.65
N GLU A 349 -9.65 -31.75 0.56
CA GLU A 349 -8.34 -31.08 0.57
C GLU A 349 -8.17 -30.16 -0.64
N CYS A 350 -7.25 -29.20 -0.54
CA CYS A 350 -6.92 -28.30 -1.64
C CYS A 350 -6.32 -29.09 -2.79
N GLU A 351 -6.83 -28.91 -4.01
CA GLU A 351 -6.36 -29.62 -5.21
C GLU A 351 -6.60 -31.14 -5.19
N GLY A 352 -7.39 -31.64 -4.23
CA GLY A 352 -7.80 -33.05 -4.14
C GLY A 352 -9.01 -33.41 -5.01
N PRO A 353 -9.48 -34.67 -4.92
CA PRO A 353 -10.64 -35.17 -5.65
C PRO A 353 -11.91 -34.37 -5.35
N ILE A 354 -12.68 -34.08 -6.41
CA ILE A 354 -13.97 -33.40 -6.29
C ILE A 354 -15.03 -34.37 -5.79
N LEU A 355 -15.69 -34.01 -4.70
CA LEU A 355 -16.76 -34.80 -4.09
C LEU A 355 -18.08 -34.58 -4.83
N GLN A 356 -18.48 -33.31 -4.93
CA GLN A 356 -19.74 -32.93 -5.53
C GLN A 356 -19.75 -31.45 -5.89
N ASN A 357 -20.70 -31.06 -6.74
CA ASN A 357 -20.97 -29.66 -7.01
C ASN A 357 -21.61 -29.01 -5.78
N HIS A 358 -21.27 -27.75 -5.52
CA HIS A 358 -21.88 -26.95 -4.49
C HIS A 358 -22.70 -25.82 -5.12
N PRO A 359 -24.05 -25.92 -5.15
CA PRO A 359 -24.89 -24.85 -5.65
C PRO A 359 -24.77 -23.57 -4.80
N SER A 360 -24.89 -22.40 -5.43
CA SER A 360 -24.80 -21.10 -4.74
C SER A 360 -25.94 -20.96 -3.73
N GLY A 361 -25.62 -20.53 -2.51
CA GLY A 361 -26.61 -20.34 -1.44
C GLY A 361 -27.20 -21.64 -0.88
N SER A 362 -26.66 -22.81 -1.25
CA SER A 362 -27.15 -24.11 -0.78
C SER A 362 -26.82 -24.38 0.70
N ARG A 363 -27.13 -25.59 1.18
CA ARG A 363 -27.01 -25.99 2.59
C ARG A 363 -25.66 -25.61 3.19
N ALA A 364 -25.71 -25.05 4.41
CA ALA A 364 -24.52 -24.64 5.13
C ALA A 364 -23.51 -25.80 5.30
N LEU A 365 -22.28 -25.53 4.86
CA LEU A 365 -21.16 -26.44 4.90
C LEU A 365 -20.54 -26.49 6.29
N ALA A 366 -19.98 -27.64 6.66
CA ALA A 366 -19.11 -27.71 7.81
C ALA A 366 -17.84 -26.87 7.59
N LYS A 367 -17.24 -26.42 8.69
CA LYS A 367 -15.89 -25.85 8.67
C LYS A 367 -14.87 -26.87 8.17
N ASN A 368 -13.76 -26.35 7.68
CA ASN A 368 -12.59 -27.10 7.22
C ASN A 368 -12.79 -27.95 5.95
N MET A 369 -13.74 -27.56 5.10
CA MET A 369 -13.93 -28.09 3.75
C MET A 369 -13.24 -27.19 2.73
N TRP A 370 -12.85 -27.77 1.60
CA TRP A 370 -12.30 -27.02 0.47
C TRP A 370 -13.34 -26.85 -0.63
N LEU A 371 -13.33 -25.67 -1.24
CA LEU A 371 -14.14 -25.30 -2.38
C LEU A 371 -13.24 -24.89 -3.55
N ARG A 372 -13.45 -25.53 -4.70
CA ARG A 372 -12.85 -25.17 -5.97
C ARG A 372 -13.85 -24.34 -6.77
N PHE A 373 -13.48 -23.09 -7.05
CA PHE A 373 -14.22 -22.19 -7.93
C PHE A 373 -13.56 -22.14 -9.30
N SER A 374 -14.34 -22.28 -10.36
CA SER A 374 -13.84 -22.18 -11.74
C SER A 374 -14.83 -21.45 -12.65
N ILE A 375 -14.31 -20.70 -13.62
CA ILE A 375 -15.12 -20.19 -14.73
C ILE A 375 -15.48 -21.37 -15.63
N ILE A 376 -16.77 -21.52 -15.95
CA ILE A 376 -17.27 -22.59 -16.81
C ILE A 376 -17.86 -22.08 -18.13
N GLU A 377 -18.21 -20.80 -18.20
CA GLU A 377 -18.78 -20.19 -19.40
C GLU A 377 -18.51 -18.68 -19.40
N THR A 378 -18.14 -18.10 -20.55
CA THR A 378 -18.10 -16.65 -20.73
C THR A 378 -18.28 -16.26 -22.20
N THR A 379 -18.96 -15.15 -22.48
CA THR A 379 -19.05 -14.56 -23.83
C THR A 379 -17.97 -13.50 -24.08
N VAL A 380 -17.11 -13.21 -23.09
CA VAL A 380 -16.04 -12.21 -23.23
C VAL A 380 -14.83 -12.84 -23.91
N SER A 381 -14.40 -12.28 -25.05
CA SER A 381 -13.20 -12.72 -25.76
C SER A 381 -11.92 -12.29 -25.03
N LEU A 382 -10.85 -13.08 -25.18
CA LEU A 382 -9.52 -12.67 -24.72
C LEU A 382 -9.01 -11.46 -25.56
N PRO A 383 -8.16 -10.60 -25.00
CA PRO A 383 -7.62 -10.64 -23.63
C PRO A 383 -8.59 -10.06 -22.58
N TYR A 384 -8.62 -10.67 -21.40
CA TYR A 384 -9.26 -10.12 -20.21
C TYR A 384 -8.46 -10.52 -18.95
N GLU A 385 -8.52 -9.68 -17.93
CA GLU A 385 -7.99 -9.92 -16.59
C GLU A 385 -9.07 -10.52 -15.70
N ILE A 386 -8.75 -11.63 -15.03
CA ILE A 386 -9.67 -12.28 -14.08
C ILE A 386 -9.42 -11.73 -12.69
N ARG A 387 -10.48 -11.37 -11.98
CA ARG A 387 -10.46 -10.93 -10.58
C ARG A 387 -11.48 -11.72 -9.78
N TRP A 388 -11.00 -12.40 -8.74
CA TRP A 388 -11.83 -13.07 -7.75
C TRP A 388 -11.88 -12.24 -6.48
N ILE A 389 -13.07 -12.03 -5.95
CA ILE A 389 -13.32 -11.23 -4.75
C ILE A 389 -14.04 -12.14 -3.76
N VAL A 390 -13.42 -12.38 -2.62
CA VAL A 390 -14.04 -13.04 -1.49
C VAL A 390 -14.53 -11.95 -0.53
N LYS A 391 -15.77 -12.06 -0.07
CA LYS A 391 -16.31 -11.27 1.04
C LYS A 391 -16.80 -12.22 2.11
N ASN A 392 -16.30 -12.07 3.32
CA ASN A 392 -16.69 -12.92 4.44
C ASN A 392 -17.67 -12.16 5.35
N HIS A 393 -18.77 -12.80 5.72
CA HIS A 393 -19.71 -12.26 6.70
C HIS A 393 -19.89 -13.28 7.84
N GLY A 394 -20.03 -12.78 9.08
CA GLY A 394 -20.18 -13.61 10.28
C GLY A 394 -19.39 -13.05 11.46
N SER A 395 -19.76 -13.43 12.68
CA SER A 395 -19.06 -13.01 13.91
C SER A 395 -17.60 -13.47 13.91
N GLU A 396 -17.34 -14.72 13.53
CA GLU A 396 -15.97 -15.26 13.49
C GLU A 396 -15.07 -14.50 12.49
N ALA A 397 -15.61 -14.11 11.34
CA ALA A 397 -14.88 -13.31 10.36
C ALA A 397 -14.59 -11.88 10.87
N ARG A 398 -15.51 -11.28 11.64
CA ARG A 398 -15.34 -9.96 12.29
C ARG A 398 -14.27 -10.01 13.38
N GLU A 399 -14.34 -11.01 14.25
CA GLU A 399 -13.36 -11.24 15.32
C GLU A 399 -11.96 -11.49 14.76
N ALA A 400 -11.86 -12.29 13.70
CA ALA A 400 -10.62 -12.52 12.98
C ALA A 400 -10.18 -11.34 12.10
N GLN A 401 -10.99 -10.28 12.00
CA GLN A 401 -10.81 -9.13 11.10
C GLN A 401 -10.52 -9.54 9.64
N ASP A 402 -11.15 -10.63 9.20
CA ASP A 402 -10.99 -11.22 7.88
C ASP A 402 -12.29 -11.10 7.07
N PHE A 403 -12.54 -9.90 6.56
CA PHE A 403 -13.72 -9.55 5.76
C PHE A 403 -13.64 -10.04 4.30
N GLY A 404 -12.59 -10.79 3.96
CA GLY A 404 -12.32 -11.27 2.61
C GLY A 404 -11.17 -10.53 1.91
N HIS A 405 -10.94 -10.89 0.65
CA HIS A 405 -9.75 -10.49 -0.11
C HIS A 405 -10.00 -10.62 -1.61
N MET A 406 -9.09 -10.08 -2.42
CA MET A 406 -9.13 -10.18 -3.87
C MET A 406 -7.90 -10.93 -4.40
N THR A 407 -8.09 -11.82 -5.36
CA THR A 407 -7.01 -12.47 -6.13
C THR A 407 -7.22 -12.26 -7.63
N THR A 408 -6.13 -12.24 -8.41
CA THR A 408 -6.20 -12.00 -9.86
C THR A 408 -5.43 -13.06 -10.65
N GLY A 409 -5.80 -13.23 -11.92
CA GLY A 409 -5.00 -13.94 -12.93
C GLY A 409 -5.09 -15.47 -12.94
N LYS A 410 -6.02 -16.09 -12.20
CA LYS A 410 -6.29 -17.53 -12.29
C LYS A 410 -7.74 -17.79 -12.68
N THR A 411 -7.98 -18.75 -13.56
CA THR A 411 -9.31 -19.26 -13.93
C THR A 411 -9.93 -20.12 -12.83
N VAL A 412 -9.10 -20.65 -11.93
CA VAL A 412 -9.50 -21.50 -10.79
C VAL A 412 -9.03 -20.88 -9.47
N GLN A 413 -9.87 -20.94 -8.44
CA GLN A 413 -9.55 -20.53 -7.07
C GLN A 413 -9.98 -21.58 -6.07
N TRP A 414 -9.09 -21.90 -5.14
CA TRP A 414 -9.41 -22.72 -3.98
C TRP A 414 -9.67 -21.83 -2.75
N LYS A 415 -10.72 -22.16 -1.99
CA LYS A 415 -11.05 -21.53 -0.70
C LYS A 415 -11.42 -22.56 0.33
N HIS A 416 -11.18 -22.19 1.58
CA HIS A 416 -11.37 -23.03 2.74
C HIS A 416 -12.52 -22.48 3.60
N THR A 417 -13.41 -23.34 4.09
CA THR A 417 -14.55 -22.94 4.91
C THR A 417 -14.11 -22.63 6.35
N LYS A 418 -13.49 -21.45 6.54
CA LYS A 418 -12.81 -21.09 7.79
C LYS A 418 -13.70 -20.44 8.84
N TYR A 419 -14.69 -19.66 8.43
CA TYR A 419 -15.50 -18.83 9.32
C TYR A 419 -16.96 -19.20 9.22
N ARG A 420 -17.64 -19.33 10.35
CA ARG A 420 -19.10 -19.46 10.40
C ARG A 420 -19.77 -18.19 9.87
N GLY A 421 -20.79 -18.35 9.05
CA GLY A 421 -21.56 -17.26 8.45
C GLY A 421 -21.73 -17.40 6.93
N SER A 422 -22.23 -16.34 6.30
CA SER A 422 -22.47 -16.30 4.84
C SER A 422 -21.31 -15.59 4.13
N HIS A 423 -20.76 -16.20 3.08
CA HIS A 423 -19.60 -15.68 2.38
C HIS A 423 -19.88 -15.63 0.88
N THR A 424 -19.32 -14.65 0.20
CA THR A 424 -19.48 -14.46 -1.23
C THR A 424 -18.15 -14.64 -1.95
N MET A 425 -18.16 -15.41 -3.03
CA MET A 425 -17.12 -15.42 -4.06
C MET A 425 -17.65 -14.74 -5.33
N THR A 426 -17.03 -13.67 -5.78
CA THR A 426 -17.37 -12.97 -7.03
C THR A 426 -16.21 -13.09 -8.01
N CYS A 427 -16.48 -13.53 -9.24
CA CYS A 427 -15.55 -13.46 -10.35
C CYS A 427 -15.91 -12.28 -11.24
N GLU A 428 -14.90 -11.50 -11.64
CA GLU A 428 -15.03 -10.39 -12.57
C GLU A 428 -14.00 -10.54 -13.70
N LEU A 429 -14.42 -10.26 -14.93
CA LEU A 429 -13.54 -10.14 -16.08
C LEU A 429 -13.37 -8.66 -16.43
N HIS A 430 -12.13 -8.21 -16.58
CA HIS A 430 -11.79 -6.81 -16.87
C HIS A 430 -10.94 -6.68 -18.13
N ARG A 431 -11.05 -5.57 -18.85
CA ARG A 431 -10.07 -5.20 -19.91
C ARG A 431 -9.74 -3.72 -19.77
N ASN A 432 -8.47 -3.39 -19.65
CA ASN A 432 -8.00 -2.01 -19.45
C ASN A 432 -8.73 -1.29 -18.29
N GLY A 433 -9.06 -2.02 -17.22
CA GLY A 433 -9.78 -1.50 -16.04
C GLY A 433 -11.30 -1.43 -16.16
N VAL A 434 -11.89 -1.81 -17.32
CA VAL A 434 -13.35 -1.84 -17.53
C VAL A 434 -13.91 -3.22 -17.20
N LEU A 435 -14.97 -3.29 -16.39
CA LEU A 435 -15.69 -4.53 -16.08
C LEU A 435 -16.47 -5.01 -17.31
N LEU A 436 -16.16 -6.22 -17.78
CA LEU A 436 -16.79 -6.82 -18.96
C LEU A 436 -17.80 -7.89 -18.61
N ALA A 437 -17.61 -8.62 -17.51
CA ALA A 437 -18.57 -9.62 -17.03
C ALA A 437 -18.35 -9.89 -15.55
N ARG A 438 -19.41 -10.32 -14.84
CA ARG A 438 -19.37 -10.66 -13.41
C ARG A 438 -20.23 -11.89 -13.13
N ALA A 439 -19.80 -12.72 -12.20
CA ALA A 439 -20.56 -13.84 -11.65
C ALA A 439 -20.33 -13.93 -10.14
N LYS A 440 -21.37 -14.30 -9.37
CA LYS A 440 -21.33 -14.39 -7.91
C LYS A 440 -21.76 -15.78 -7.45
N HIS A 441 -21.11 -16.29 -6.41
CA HIS A 441 -21.43 -17.55 -5.74
C HIS A 441 -21.42 -17.36 -4.23
N THR A 442 -22.50 -17.72 -3.55
CA THR A 442 -22.65 -17.60 -2.09
C THR A 442 -22.39 -18.96 -1.43
N VAL A 443 -21.71 -18.95 -0.28
CA VAL A 443 -21.35 -20.12 0.53
C VAL A 443 -21.72 -19.86 1.98
N ASN A 444 -22.59 -20.70 2.53
CA ASN A 444 -22.97 -20.65 3.94
C ASN A 444 -22.13 -21.67 4.72
N ILE A 445 -21.61 -21.29 5.88
CA ILE A 445 -20.77 -22.13 6.75
C ILE A 445 -21.37 -22.16 8.15
N LYS A 446 -21.56 -23.36 8.70
CA LYS A 446 -22.16 -23.58 10.04
C LYS A 446 -21.15 -23.99 11.09
#